data_AF-A0A022RZQ0-F1
#
_entry.id   AF-A0A022RZQ0-F1
#
_cell.length_a   1.000
_cell.length_b   1.000
_cell.length_c   1.000
_cell.angle_alpha   90.00
_cell.angle_beta   90.00
_cell.angle_gamma   90.00
#
_symmetry.space_group_name_H-M   'P 1'
#
loop_
_entity.id
_entity.type
_entity.pdbx_description
1 polymer ?
#
loop_
_entity_poly.entity_id
_entity_poly.type
_entity_poly.pdbx_seq_one_letter_code
_entity_poly.pdbx_strand_id
1 'polypeptide(L)'
;MNEGLKSGKVNNGEYLKVYLKEDLPSRLHYSDSYRIPPIIGLVEEGFKVEQKNSKSQECGGAHGYDNAFFSMRTIFIGHGPEFAVGRKIPSFENVQIYNLVTSILGIDGAVNNGTSSFPQGVLLPSR
;
A
#
# COMPACT_ATOMS: atom_id res chain seq x y z
N MET A 1 -14.52 9.22 -19.03
CA MET A 1 -13.88 7.90 -19.15
C MET A 1 -14.58 6.85 -18.29
N ASN A 2 -14.67 7.05 -16.97
CA ASN A 2 -15.31 6.08 -16.06
C ASN A 2 -16.76 5.73 -16.39
N GLU A 3 -17.58 6.69 -16.85
CA GLU A 3 -18.94 6.38 -17.33
C GLU A 3 -18.94 5.44 -18.55
N GLY A 4 -17.98 5.61 -19.45
CA GLY A 4 -17.80 4.73 -20.61
C GLY A 4 -17.40 3.31 -20.18
N LEU A 5 -16.50 3.20 -19.20
CA LEU A 5 -16.10 1.91 -18.62
C LEU A 5 -17.28 1.20 -17.94
N LYS A 6 -18.15 1.94 -17.25
CA LYS A 6 -19.35 1.40 -16.58
C LYS A 6 -20.55 1.18 -17.52
N SER A 7 -20.45 1.53 -18.79
CA SER A 7 -21.59 1.51 -19.72
C SER A 7 -22.00 0.10 -20.19
N GLY A 8 -21.24 -0.94 -19.83
CA GLY A 8 -21.41 -2.31 -20.35
C GLY A 8 -20.90 -2.52 -21.78
N LYS A 9 -20.42 -1.46 -22.45
CA LYS A 9 -19.81 -1.55 -23.79
C LYS A 9 -18.37 -2.07 -23.78
N VAL A 10 -17.71 -1.97 -22.63
CA VAL A 10 -16.38 -2.51 -22.39
C VAL A 10 -16.53 -3.71 -21.47
N ASN A 11 -16.13 -4.89 -21.93
CA ASN A 11 -16.19 -6.09 -21.12
C ASN A 11 -15.36 -5.90 -19.84
N ASN A 12 -15.96 -6.18 -18.67
CA ASN A 12 -15.36 -5.98 -17.35
C ASN A 12 -14.89 -4.54 -17.08
N GLY A 13 -15.40 -3.54 -17.81
CA GLY A 13 -14.98 -2.15 -17.65
C GLY A 13 -15.30 -1.57 -16.27
N GLU A 14 -16.36 -2.05 -15.62
CA GLU A 14 -16.81 -1.62 -14.31
C GLU A 14 -15.78 -1.85 -13.19
N TYR A 15 -14.87 -2.81 -13.38
CA TYR A 15 -13.81 -3.18 -12.43
C TYR A 15 -12.55 -2.31 -12.54
N LEU A 16 -12.51 -1.34 -13.46
CA LEU A 16 -11.42 -0.40 -13.62
C LEU A 16 -11.92 1.03 -13.39
N LYS A 17 -11.32 1.72 -12.42
CA LYS A 17 -11.53 3.16 -12.19
C LYS A 17 -10.29 3.91 -12.62
N VAL A 18 -10.45 4.85 -13.55
CA VAL A 18 -9.36 5.67 -14.06
C VAL A 18 -9.42 7.05 -13.43
N TYR A 19 -8.26 7.54 -13.00
CA TYR A 19 -8.06 8.82 -12.37
C TYR A 19 -6.98 9.60 -13.11
N LEU A 20 -7.08 10.93 -13.10
CA LEU A 20 -5.87 11.75 -13.18
C LEU A 20 -5.09 11.51 -11.89
N LYS A 21 -3.75 11.49 -11.94
CA LYS A 21 -2.96 11.17 -10.74
C LYS A 21 -3.22 12.16 -9.59
N GLU A 22 -3.58 13.40 -9.92
CA GLU A 22 -3.94 14.45 -8.97
C GLU A 22 -5.27 14.18 -8.26
N ASP A 23 -6.15 13.38 -8.87
CA ASP A 23 -7.48 13.03 -8.35
C ASP A 23 -7.47 11.70 -7.59
N LEU A 24 -6.32 11.04 -7.46
CA LEU A 24 -6.20 9.80 -6.69
C LEU A 24 -6.54 10.05 -5.21
N PRO A 25 -7.09 9.04 -4.51
CA PRO A 25 -7.30 9.14 -3.07
C PRO A 25 -6.01 9.56 -2.35
N SER A 26 -6.07 10.67 -1.61
CA SER A 26 -4.90 11.29 -0.98
C SER A 26 -4.11 10.34 -0.07
N ARG A 27 -4.80 9.40 0.57
CA ARG A 27 -4.19 8.32 1.39
C ARG A 27 -3.15 7.47 0.68
N LEU A 28 -3.17 7.42 -0.67
CA LEU A 28 -2.21 6.64 -1.44
C LEU A 28 -0.86 7.35 -1.59
N HIS A 29 -0.81 8.67 -1.38
CA HIS A 29 0.39 9.49 -1.57
C HIS A 29 1.10 9.23 -2.91
N TYR A 30 0.32 8.99 -3.98
CA TYR A 30 0.81 8.47 -5.27
C TYR A 30 0.55 9.44 -6.44
N SER A 31 1.00 10.69 -6.31
CA SER A 31 0.80 11.74 -7.33
C SER A 31 2.01 12.64 -7.54
N ASP A 32 2.77 12.93 -6.48
CA ASP A 32 3.85 13.92 -6.46
C ASP A 32 5.20 13.35 -6.97
N SER A 33 5.21 12.92 -8.23
CA SER A 33 6.42 12.54 -8.93
C SER A 33 6.23 12.61 -10.44
N TYR A 34 7.26 13.06 -11.17
CA TYR A 34 7.27 13.03 -12.63
C TYR A 34 7.31 11.60 -13.19
N ARG A 35 7.72 10.62 -12.37
CA ARG A 35 7.78 9.20 -12.75
C ARG A 35 6.40 8.54 -12.72
N ILE A 36 5.43 9.15 -12.05
CA ILE A 36 4.05 8.68 -12.00
C ILE A 36 3.32 9.25 -13.23
N PRO A 37 2.81 8.39 -14.14
CA PRO A 37 2.07 8.83 -15.31
C PRO A 37 0.84 9.67 -14.94
N PRO A 38 0.39 10.59 -15.80
CA PRO A 38 -0.73 11.48 -15.50
C PRO A 38 -2.08 10.75 -15.35
N ILE A 39 -2.20 9.53 -15.90
CA ILE A 39 -3.44 8.73 -15.88
C ILE A 39 -3.13 7.41 -15.18
N ILE A 40 -3.89 7.12 -14.12
CA ILE A 40 -3.72 5.92 -13.29
C ILE A 40 -5.03 5.13 -13.23
N GLY A 41 -4.93 3.82 -13.43
CA GLY A 41 -6.05 2.88 -13.28
C GLY A 41 -5.97 2.14 -11.95
N LEU A 42 -7.01 2.25 -11.13
CA LEU A 42 -7.23 1.39 -9.98
C LEU A 42 -8.18 0.26 -10.38
N VAL A 43 -7.67 -0.97 -10.34
CA VAL A 43 -8.38 -2.18 -10.72
C VAL A 43 -8.89 -2.92 -9.48
N GLU A 44 -10.09 -3.50 -9.56
CA GLU A 44 -10.64 -4.33 -8.49
C GLU A 44 -9.88 -5.67 -8.35
N GLU A 45 -9.88 -6.23 -7.14
CA GLU A 45 -9.17 -7.48 -6.85
C GLU A 45 -9.62 -8.63 -7.77
N GLY A 46 -8.66 -9.42 -8.25
CA GLY A 46 -8.92 -10.55 -9.15
C GLY A 46 -8.94 -10.20 -10.63
N PHE A 47 -8.85 -8.91 -10.98
CA PHE A 47 -8.75 -8.45 -12.36
C PHE A 47 -7.36 -7.87 -12.67
N LYS A 48 -6.91 -8.01 -13.91
CA LYS A 48 -5.69 -7.34 -14.42
C LYS A 48 -6.01 -6.60 -15.71
N VAL A 49 -5.24 -5.55 -15.98
CA VAL A 49 -5.35 -4.78 -17.22
C VAL A 49 -4.18 -5.16 -18.12
N GLU A 50 -4.49 -5.63 -19.32
CA GLU A 50 -3.51 -5.97 -20.35
C GLU A 50 -3.75 -5.13 -21.60
N GLN A 51 -2.69 -4.80 -22.34
CA GLN A 51 -2.82 -3.98 -23.56
C GLN A 51 -3.55 -4.72 -24.70
N LYS A 52 -3.49 -6.05 -24.71
CA LYS A 52 -4.10 -6.90 -25.74
C LYS A 52 -4.94 -7.96 -25.07
N ASN A 53 -6.08 -8.27 -25.66
CA ASN A 53 -6.91 -9.39 -25.23
C ASN A 53 -6.14 -10.70 -25.43
N SER A 54 -5.71 -11.30 -24.32
CA SER A 54 -5.19 -12.66 -24.33
C SER A 54 -6.33 -13.67 -24.17
N LYS A 55 -6.26 -14.79 -24.90
CA LYS A 55 -7.13 -15.95 -24.64
C LYS A 55 -6.59 -16.83 -23.51
N SER A 56 -5.39 -16.57 -23.01
CA SER A 56 -4.81 -17.32 -21.90
C SER A 56 -5.64 -17.09 -20.64
N GLN A 57 -6.28 -18.15 -20.15
CA GLN A 57 -6.85 -18.17 -18.82
C GLN A 57 -5.69 -18.37 -17.84
N GLU A 58 -5.33 -17.31 -17.11
CA GLU A 58 -4.30 -17.39 -16.08
C GLU A 58 -4.97 -17.70 -14.74
N CYS A 59 -4.68 -18.88 -14.20
CA CYS A 59 -5.01 -19.22 -12.82
C CYS A 59 -3.76 -18.98 -11.96
N GLY A 60 -3.57 -17.73 -11.52
CA GLY A 60 -2.45 -17.31 -10.70
C GLY A 60 -2.85 -16.28 -9.64
N GLY A 61 -1.89 -15.94 -8.76
CA GLY A 61 -2.03 -14.83 -7.83
C GLY A 61 -1.37 -13.56 -8.39
N ALA A 62 -1.89 -12.40 -8.03
CA ALA A 62 -1.33 -11.10 -8.39
C ALA A 62 -1.36 -10.15 -7.19
N HIS A 63 -0.63 -9.03 -7.30
CA HIS A 63 -0.55 -7.99 -6.28
C HIS A 63 -0.38 -6.61 -6.93
N GLY A 64 -0.34 -5.55 -6.13
CA GLY A 64 -0.24 -4.16 -6.61
C GLY A 64 -1.59 -3.44 -6.71
N TYR A 65 -2.66 -4.07 -6.20
CA TYR A 65 -3.96 -3.45 -6.02
C TYR A 65 -3.94 -2.38 -4.91
N ASP A 66 -5.10 -1.79 -4.65
CA ASP A 66 -5.28 -0.84 -3.55
C ASP A 66 -4.79 -1.41 -2.21
N ASN A 67 -3.93 -0.67 -1.52
CA ASN A 67 -3.34 -1.09 -0.24
C ASN A 67 -4.38 -1.22 0.90
N ALA A 68 -5.60 -0.69 0.71
CA ALA A 68 -6.70 -0.86 1.65
C ALA A 68 -7.31 -2.27 1.62
N PHE A 69 -7.10 -3.03 0.54
CA PHE A 69 -7.63 -4.38 0.42
C PHE A 69 -6.99 -5.32 1.44
N PHE A 70 -7.81 -6.21 2.01
CA PHE A 70 -7.33 -7.14 3.03
C PHE A 70 -6.26 -8.10 2.48
N SER A 71 -6.39 -8.53 1.22
CA SER A 71 -5.42 -9.43 0.59
C SER A 71 -4.04 -8.78 0.36
N MET A 72 -3.98 -7.45 0.29
CA MET A 72 -2.74 -6.68 0.11
C MET A 72 -2.04 -6.32 1.42
N ARG A 73 -2.61 -6.70 2.57
CA ARG A 73 -1.98 -6.48 3.88
C ARG A 73 -0.82 -7.44 4.08
N THR A 74 0.26 -6.92 4.67
CA THR A 74 1.47 -7.70 4.96
C THR A 74 1.52 -8.15 6.43
N ILE A 75 2.42 -9.08 6.72
CA ILE A 75 2.74 -9.51 8.09
C ILE A 75 3.85 -8.64 8.69
N PHE A 76 3.80 -8.45 10.00
CA PHE A 76 4.89 -7.87 10.80
C PHE A 76 5.03 -8.65 12.10
N ILE A 77 6.25 -9.10 12.41
CA ILE A 77 6.58 -9.80 13.67
C ILE A 77 7.89 -9.20 14.18
N GLY A 78 7.85 -8.60 15.37
CA GLY A 78 9.02 -8.09 16.09
C GLY A 78 9.40 -9.04 17.22
N HIS A 79 10.66 -9.46 17.27
CA HIS A 79 11.20 -10.29 18.36
C HIS A 79 12.60 -9.80 18.73
N GLY A 80 12.81 -9.54 20.02
CA GLY A 80 14.07 -9.03 20.56
C GLY A 80 13.88 -8.33 21.91
N PRO A 81 14.96 -7.87 22.55
CA PRO A 81 14.91 -7.25 23.87
C PRO A 81 14.12 -5.94 23.91
N GLU A 82 13.99 -5.26 22.77
CA GLU A 82 13.23 -4.01 22.63
C GLU A 82 11.72 -4.24 22.43
N PHE A 83 11.28 -5.48 22.13
CA PHE A 83 9.88 -5.80 21.88
C PHE A 83 9.26 -6.53 23.09
N ALA A 84 8.01 -6.19 23.42
CA ALA A 84 7.25 -6.92 24.42
C ALA A 84 6.89 -8.34 23.92
N VAL A 85 7.17 -9.36 24.73
CA VAL A 85 6.86 -10.76 24.40
C VAL A 85 5.33 -10.98 24.31
N GLY A 86 4.87 -11.58 23.22
CA GLY A 86 3.46 -11.97 23.04
C GLY A 86 2.48 -10.80 22.84
N ARG A 87 2.97 -9.57 22.71
CA ARG A 87 2.11 -8.39 22.50
C ARG A 87 1.60 -8.35 21.06
N LYS A 88 0.28 -8.18 20.90
CA LYS A 88 -0.35 -7.79 19.63
C LYS A 88 -0.61 -6.29 19.62
N ILE A 89 -0.32 -5.64 18.51
CA ILE A 89 -0.57 -4.21 18.30
C ILE A 89 -1.58 -4.02 17.14
N PRO A 90 -2.26 -2.87 17.06
CA PRO A 90 -3.07 -2.53 15.89
C PRO A 90 -2.25 -2.54 14.59
N SER A 91 -2.94 -2.71 13.46
CA SER A 91 -2.31 -2.56 12.14
C SER A 91 -1.74 -1.15 11.96
N PHE A 92 -0.61 -1.06 11.27
CA PHE A 92 0.08 0.20 10.98
C PHE A 92 0.69 0.15 9.57
N GLU A 93 1.09 1.30 9.05
CA GLU A 93 1.70 1.41 7.72
C GLU A 93 3.20 1.12 7.76
N ASN A 94 3.73 0.46 6.73
CA ASN A 94 5.14 0.06 6.68
C ASN A 94 6.12 1.24 6.72
N VAL A 95 5.70 2.46 6.35
CA VAL A 95 6.53 3.68 6.45
C VAL A 95 7.01 3.96 7.88
N GLN A 96 6.28 3.44 8.88
CA GLN A 96 6.64 3.56 10.29
C GLN A 96 7.86 2.71 10.70
N ILE A 97 8.18 1.67 9.92
CA ILE A 97 9.24 0.70 10.25
C ILE A 97 10.62 1.39 10.29
N TYR A 98 10.85 2.41 9.46
CA TYR A 98 12.11 3.14 9.48
C TYR A 98 12.42 3.71 10.88
N ASN A 99 11.45 4.40 11.49
CA ASN A 99 11.61 4.98 12.83
C ASN A 99 11.76 3.90 13.93
N LEU A 100 11.15 2.71 13.75
CA LEU A 100 11.37 1.59 14.65
C LEU A 100 12.83 1.12 14.60
N VAL A 101 13.36 0.92 13.40
CA VAL A 101 14.73 0.44 13.20
C VAL A 101 15.75 1.44 13.74
N THR A 102 15.59 2.74 13.46
CA THR A 102 16.52 3.77 13.96
C THR A 102 16.46 3.89 15.48
N SER A 103 15.28 3.73 16.09
CA SER A 103 15.11 3.73 17.55
C SER A 103 15.80 2.54 18.20
N ILE A 104 15.65 1.33 17.64
CA ILE A 104 16.33 0.11 18.14
C ILE A 104 17.86 0.25 18.04
N LEU A 105 18.36 0.88 16.98
CA LEU A 105 19.79 1.10 16.77
C LEU A 105 20.36 2.27 17.58
N GLY A 106 19.51 3.11 18.18
CA GLY A 106 19.95 4.31 18.89
C GLY A 106 20.60 5.35 17.98
N ILE A 107 20.13 5.50 16.74
CA ILE A 107 20.66 6.47 15.77
C ILE A 107 19.62 7.52 15.38
N ASP A 108 20.11 8.70 14.98
CA ASP A 108 19.28 9.76 14.43
C ASP A 108 18.81 9.38 13.01
N GLY A 109 17.51 9.15 12.87
CA GLY A 109 16.88 8.88 11.59
C GLY A 109 16.82 10.12 10.70
N ALA A 110 17.00 9.94 9.39
CA ALA A 110 16.75 10.98 8.41
C ALA A 110 15.26 11.33 8.32
N VAL A 111 14.96 12.51 7.78
CA VAL A 111 13.57 12.95 7.54
C VAL A 111 12.84 11.95 6.66
N ASN A 112 11.67 11.50 7.12
CA ASN A 112 10.85 10.49 6.45
C ASN A 112 9.35 10.74 6.75
N ASN A 113 8.47 9.93 6.16
CA ASN A 113 7.01 10.08 6.30
C ASN A 113 6.40 9.31 7.50
N GLY A 114 7.21 8.56 8.24
CA GLY A 114 6.78 7.89 9.46
C GLY A 114 6.57 8.89 10.61
N THR A 115 5.67 8.56 11.51
CA THR A 115 5.38 9.34 12.72
C THR A 115 6.50 9.13 13.73
N SER A 116 7.14 10.21 14.17
CA SER A 116 8.30 10.13 15.09
C SER A 116 7.97 9.49 16.44
N SER A 117 6.72 9.59 16.90
CA SER A 117 6.25 9.03 18.17
C SER A 117 5.75 7.58 18.06
N PHE A 118 5.79 6.97 16.86
CA PHE A 118 5.31 5.61 16.67
C PHE A 118 6.11 4.55 17.44
N PRO A 119 7.46 4.61 17.52
CA PRO A 119 8.25 3.63 18.23
C PRO A 119 7.87 3.46 19.71
N GLN A 120 7.47 4.53 20.39
CA GLN A 120 7.06 4.51 21.80
C GLN A 120 5.78 3.69 22.04
N GLY A 121 4.95 3.51 21.01
CA GLY A 121 3.76 2.66 21.07
C GLY A 121 4.04 1.17 20.84
N VAL A 122 5.22 0.83 20.31
CA VAL A 122 5.57 -0.54 19.87
C VAL A 122 6.68 -1.15 20.70
N LEU A 123 7.74 -0.37 20.94
CA LEU A 123 8.92 -0.79 21.69
C LEU A 123 8.68 -0.66 23.20
N LEU A 124 9.47 -1.39 23.97
CA LEU A 124 9.55 -1.20 25.41
C LEU A 124 10.17 0.17 25.74
N PRO A 125 9.83 0.78 26.89
CA PRO A 125 10.53 1.98 27.34
C PRO A 125 12.04 1.70 27.45
N SER A 126 12.85 2.65 26.99
CA SER A 126 14.31 2.60 27.15
C SER A 126 14.66 2.47 28.63
N ARG A 127 15.64 1.60 28.93
CA ARG A 127 16.18 1.42 30.29
C ARG A 127 17.09 2.57 30.70
#